data_AF-A0A0Q9LFY3-F1
#
_entry.id   AF-A0A0Q9LFY3-F1
#
_cell.length_a   1.000
_cell.length_b   1.000
_cell.length_c   1.000
_cell.angle_alpha   90.00
_cell.angle_beta   90.00
_cell.angle_gamma   90.00
#
_symmetry.space_group_name_H-M   'P 1'
#
loop_
_entity.id
_entity.type
_entity.pdbx_description
1 polymer ?
#
loop_
_entity_poly.entity_id
_entity_poly.type
_entity_poly.pdbx_seq_one_letter_code
_entity_poly.pdbx_strand_id
1 'polypeptide(L)' 'MSANNIHETQPEKEHLYNNDNYVDENLRSIQNIEGGGPLKKIDLNTMPRPLKVFGYFLFSILMLMGAAAVLISFIR' A
#
# COMPACT_ATOMS: atom_id res chain seq x y z
N MET A 1 33.32 -12.68 18.00
CA MET A 1 32.98 -12.92 16.58
C MET A 1 31.65 -13.66 16.56
N SER A 2 30.56 -13.00 16.15
CA SER A 2 29.20 -13.55 16.24
C SER A 2 28.66 -13.90 14.86
N ALA A 3 28.04 -15.08 14.77
CA ALA A 3 27.70 -15.83 13.57
C ALA A 3 26.44 -15.31 12.85
N ASN A 4 26.62 -14.59 11.74
CA ASN A 4 25.54 -14.25 10.81
C ASN A 4 26.02 -14.50 9.37
N ASN A 5 26.31 -15.76 9.03
CA ASN A 5 26.49 -16.17 7.64
C ASN A 5 25.12 -16.53 7.08
N ILE A 6 24.48 -15.57 6.42
CA ILE A 6 23.25 -15.81 5.67
C ILE A 6 23.69 -16.36 4.30
N HIS A 7 23.28 -17.58 3.97
CA HIS A 7 23.63 -18.19 2.68
C HIS A 7 22.66 -17.71 1.59
N GLU A 8 23.16 -17.51 0.37
CA GLU A 8 22.33 -17.13 -0.79
C GLU A 8 21.26 -18.17 -1.14
N THR A 9 21.48 -19.43 -0.75
CA THR A 9 20.53 -20.55 -0.90
C THR A 9 19.64 -20.73 0.33
N GLN A 10 19.82 -19.92 1.37
CA GLN A 10 18.97 -19.97 2.53
C GLN A 10 17.58 -19.44 2.12
N PRO A 11 16.50 -20.25 2.29
CA PRO A 11 15.17 -19.73 2.04
C PRO A 11 14.95 -18.52 2.95
N GLU A 12 14.52 -17.41 2.35
CA GLU A 12 14.14 -16.21 3.08
C GLU A 12 13.17 -16.65 4.18
N LYS A 13 13.47 -16.34 5.44
CA LYS A 13 12.62 -16.71 6.57
C LYS A 13 11.21 -16.28 6.21
N GLU A 14 10.25 -17.22 6.24
CA GLU A 14 8.84 -16.93 6.01
C GLU A 14 8.47 -15.75 6.91
N HIS A 15 8.39 -14.57 6.31
CA HIS A 15 7.69 -13.46 6.89
C HIS A 15 6.26 -13.99 7.00
N LEU A 16 5.85 -14.35 8.22
CA LEU A 16 4.46 -14.60 8.55
C LEU A 16 3.71 -13.28 8.28
N TYR A 17 3.38 -13.06 7.02
CA TYR A 17 2.31 -12.19 6.63
C TYR A 17 1.10 -12.76 7.35
N ASN A 18 0.65 -12.07 8.39
CA ASN A 18 -0.70 -12.23 8.93
C ASN A 18 -1.65 -11.91 7.76
N ASN A 19 -1.90 -12.94 6.96
CA ASN A 19 -2.79 -12.89 5.82
C ASN A 19 -4.12 -13.36 6.35
N ASP A 20 -4.89 -12.45 6.92
CA ASP A 20 -6.30 -12.67 7.30
C ASP A 20 -7.20 -12.91 6.06
N ASN A 21 -6.60 -13.16 4.89
CA ASN A 21 -7.30 -13.39 3.65
C ASN A 21 -7.02 -14.80 3.15
N TYR A 22 -8.10 -15.53 2.87
CA TYR A 22 -8.08 -16.85 2.27
C TYR A 22 -7.25 -16.86 0.97
N VAL A 23 -6.19 -17.68 0.96
CA VAL A 23 -5.35 -18.01 -0.20
C VAL A 23 -5.74 -19.43 -0.63
N ASP A 24 -6.02 -19.64 -1.91
CA ASP A 24 -6.35 -20.97 -2.41
C ASP A 24 -5.06 -21.71 -2.75
N GLU A 25 -4.75 -22.75 -1.98
CA GLU A 25 -3.51 -23.52 -2.13
C GLU A 25 -3.39 -24.15 -3.53
N ASN A 26 -4.51 -24.49 -4.19
CA ASN A 26 -4.50 -25.06 -5.54
C ASN A 26 -4.18 -24.02 -6.62
N LEU A 27 -4.37 -22.72 -6.33
CA LEU A 27 -4.15 -21.62 -7.25
C LEU A 27 -2.94 -20.77 -6.85
N ARG A 28 -2.17 -21.19 -5.84
CA ARG A 28 -1.10 -20.40 -5.21
C ARG A 28 -0.03 -19.93 -6.20
N SER A 29 0.28 -20.75 -7.20
CA SER A 29 1.22 -20.40 -8.28
C SER A 29 0.70 -19.21 -9.12
N ILE A 30 -0.57 -19.23 -9.48
CA ILE A 30 -1.23 -18.16 -10.25
C ILE A 30 -1.43 -16.92 -9.37
N GLN A 31 -1.86 -17.11 -8.13
CA GLN A 31 -2.05 -16.04 -7.14
C GLN A 31 -0.74 -15.30 -6.85
N ASN A 32 0.41 -15.98 -6.82
CA ASN A 32 1.70 -15.30 -6.65
C ASN A 32 2.12 -14.49 -7.88
N ILE A 33 1.73 -14.90 -9.08
CA ILE A 33 2.09 -14.24 -10.34
C ILE A 33 1.18 -13.03 -10.60
N GLU A 34 -0.12 -13.17 -10.34
CA GLU A 34 -1.13 -12.14 -10.60
C GLU A 34 -1.29 -11.16 -9.42
N GLY A 35 -0.59 -11.38 -8.32
CA GLY A 35 -0.87 -10.71 -7.05
C GLY A 35 -2.23 -11.10 -6.45
N GLY A 36 -2.72 -12.29 -6.83
CA GLY A 36 -4.00 -12.92 -6.49
C GLY A 36 -4.14 -13.31 -5.03
N GLY A 37 -4.00 -12.35 -4.13
CA GLY A 37 -4.88 -12.31 -2.96
C GLY A 37 -6.07 -11.41 -3.27
N PRO A 38 -7.11 -11.36 -2.41
CA PRO A 38 -8.03 -10.24 -2.45
C PRO A 38 -7.26 -8.91 -2.33
N LEU A 39 -7.81 -7.86 -2.94
CA LEU A 39 -7.25 -6.51 -2.94
C LEU A 39 -6.67 -6.17 -1.55
N LYS A 40 -5.34 -6.03 -1.48
CA LYS A 40 -4.66 -5.66 -0.24
C LYS A 40 -5.25 -4.34 0.24
N LYS A 41 -5.76 -4.33 1.48
CA LYS A 41 -6.27 -3.09 2.10
C LYS A 41 -5.13 -2.07 2.09
N ILE A 42 -5.44 -0.87 1.59
CA ILE A 42 -4.47 0.23 1.57
C ILE A 42 -4.21 0.65 3.01
N ASP A 43 -3.03 0.32 3.51
CA ASP A 43 -2.58 0.76 4.83
C ASP A 43 -1.91 2.14 4.70
N LEU A 44 -2.66 3.17 5.06
CA LEU A 44 -2.18 4.54 5.08
C LEU A 44 -1.23 4.81 6.25
N ASN A 45 -1.21 3.95 7.29
CA ASN A 45 -0.42 4.18 8.50
C ASN A 45 1.06 3.85 8.29
N THR A 46 1.36 2.84 7.49
CA THR A 46 2.75 2.41 7.19
C THR A 46 3.41 3.17 6.04
N MET A 47 2.69 4.09 5.38
CA MET A 47 3.22 4.84 4.24
C MET A 47 4.40 5.76 4.64
N PRO A 48 5.46 5.89 3.80
CA PRO A 48 6.62 6.74 4.09
C PRO A 48 6.21 8.22 4.18
N ARG A 49 6.85 8.95 5.12
CA ARG A 49 6.51 10.34 5.44
C ARG A 49 6.45 11.27 4.23
N PRO A 50 7.40 11.24 3.27
CA PRO A 50 7.34 12.11 2.09
C PRO A 50 6.09 11.88 1.24
N LEU A 51 5.67 10.62 1.08
CA LEU A 51 4.51 10.26 0.27
C LEU A 51 3.20 10.70 0.94
N LYS A 52 3.13 10.58 2.27
CA LYS A 52 2.00 11.12 3.05
C LYS A 52 1.86 12.64 2.87
N VAL A 53 2.97 13.37 3.02
CA VAL A 53 2.97 14.84 2.88
C VAL A 53 2.53 15.25 1.46
N PHE A 54 3.06 14.59 0.44
CA PHE A 54 2.66 14.83 -0.94
C PHE A 54 1.16 14.59 -1.16
N GLY A 55 0.63 13.47 -0.65
CA GLY A 55 -0.79 13.15 -0.76
C GLY A 55 -1.69 14.21 -0.10
N TYR A 56 -1.35 14.63 1.12
CA TYR A 56 -2.11 15.68 1.81
C TYR A 56 -2.01 17.04 1.11
N PHE A 57 -0.84 17.38 0.57
CA PHE A 57 -0.65 18.62 -0.19
C PHE A 57 -1.54 18.65 -1.44
N LEU A 58 -1.50 17.59 -2.25
CA LEU A 58 -2.32 17.50 -3.45
C LEU A 58 -3.81 17.54 -3.12
N PHE A 59 -4.23 16.79 -2.09
CA PHE A 59 -5.62 16.77 -1.64
C PHE A 59 -6.09 18.16 -1.18
N SER A 60 -5.24 18.92 -0.49
CA SER A 60 -5.56 20.28 -0.05
C SER A 60 -5.79 21.24 -1.22
N ILE A 61 -4.99 21.16 -2.29
CA ILE A 61 -5.17 21.98 -3.49
C ILE A 61 -6.48 21.63 -4.18
N LEU A 62 -6.78 20.35 -4.34
CA LEU A 62 -8.02 19.90 -4.96
C LEU A 62 -9.24 20.35 -4.17
N MET A 63 -9.18 20.25 -2.84
CA MET A 63 -10.25 20.72 -1.96
C MET A 63 -10.45 22.24 -2.09
N LEU A 64 -9.36 23.01 -2.15
CA LEU A 64 -9.41 24.46 -2.28
C LEU A 64 -9.94 24.89 -3.65
N MET A 65 -9.54 24.21 -4.73
CA MET A 65 -10.12 24.43 -6.06
C MET A 65 -11.61 24.11 -6.10
N GLY A 66 -12.02 22.99 -5.51
CA GLY A 66 -13.44 22.62 -5.43
C GLY A 66 -14.26 23.67 -4.66
N ALA A 67 -13.76 24.11 -3.50
CA ALA A 67 -14.39 25.16 -2.71
C ALA A 67 -14.49 26.48 -3.49
N ALA A 68 -13.42 26.89 -4.18
CA ALA A 68 -13.42 28.10 -5.00
C ALA A 68 -14.42 28.02 -6.16
N ALA A 69 -14.49 26.88 -6.85
CA ALA A 69 -15.44 26.65 -7.94
C ALA A 69 -16.90 26.75 -7.44
N VAL A 70 -17.19 26.14 -6.30
CA VAL A 70 -18.51 26.23 -5.65
C VAL A 70 -18.84 27.66 -5.25
N LEU A 71 -17.91 28.39 -4.64
CA LEU A 71 -18.12 29.80 -4.27
C LEU A 71 -18.39 30.69 -5.49
N ILE A 72 -17.63 30.53 -6.57
CA ILE A 72 -17.84 31.27 -7.82
C ILE A 72 -19.21 30.93 -8.41
N SER A 73 -19.64 29.66 -8.34
CA SER A 73 -20.95 29.22 -8.82
C SER A 73 -22.13 29.84 -8.05
N PHE A 74 -21.94 30.28 -6.81
CA PHE A 74 -22.99 30.94 -6.02
C PHE A 74 -22.99 32.48 -6.20
N ILE A 75 -21.86 33.07 -6.60
CA ILE A 75 -21.72 34.52 -6.77
C ILE A 75 -22.10 34.97 -8.19
N ARG A 76 -22.01 34.07 -9.18
CA ARG A 76 -22.42 34.29 -10.57
C ARG A 76 -23.83 33.78 -10.83
#